data_AF-A0A7R9WXY2-F1
#
_entry.id   AF-A0A7R9WXY2-F1
#
_cell.length_a   1.000
_cell.length_b   1.000
_cell.length_c   1.000
_cell.angle_alpha   90.00
_cell.angle_beta   90.00
_cell.angle_gamma   90.00
#
_symmetry.space_group_name_H-M   'P 1'
#
loop_
_entity.id
_entity.type
_entity.pdbx_description
1 polymer ?
#
loop_
_entity_poly.entity_id
_entity_poly.type
_entity_poly.pdbx_seq_one_letter_code
_entity_poly.pdbx_strand_id
1 'polypeptide(L)'
;MPSVTNKQLIDAAWTGDLSVLKEWKKQTMTQDKRVDVNEVTDPASRTPLHWACYGGHLECVAYLVASANADTDIQNNNNKTPLDVIDATLQIKMIKRLDHLSHRNSQLQEQLEENEQENEQLKRQLEQKEEEKTQKEQENEQLKQQLEQKEEEKTQKEQENEQL
;
A
#
# COMPACT_ATOMS: atom_id res chain seq x y z
N MET A 1 -1.66 -4.24 26.56
CA MET A 1 -0.78 -5.35 26.12
C MET A 1 0.66 -4.95 26.43
N PRO A 2 1.50 -5.82 27.00
CA PRO A 2 2.92 -5.51 27.19
C PRO A 2 3.61 -5.29 25.84
N SER A 3 4.51 -4.32 25.78
CA SER A 3 5.34 -4.02 24.60
C SER A 3 6.22 -5.22 24.26
N VAL A 4 6.27 -5.62 22.98
CA VAL A 4 7.13 -6.70 22.50
C VAL A 4 8.57 -6.22 22.56
N THR A 5 9.36 -6.89 23.39
CA THR A 5 10.78 -6.58 23.59
C THR A 5 11.65 -7.15 22.48
N ASN A 6 12.85 -6.57 22.28
CA ASN A 6 13.85 -7.09 21.33
C ASN A 6 14.15 -8.57 21.54
N LYS A 7 14.21 -9.03 22.80
CA LYS A 7 14.39 -10.44 23.12
C LYS A 7 13.23 -11.31 22.63
N GLN A 8 11.98 -10.85 22.84
CA GLN A 8 10.80 -11.57 22.36
C GLN A 8 10.75 -11.65 20.84
N LEU A 9 11.27 -10.65 20.12
CA LEU A 9 11.40 -10.70 18.66
C LEU A 9 12.36 -11.82 18.22
N ILE A 10 13.53 -11.92 18.86
CA ILE A 10 14.51 -12.99 18.60
C ILE A 10 13.92 -14.36 18.93
N ASP A 11 13.29 -14.50 20.09
CA ASP A 11 12.66 -15.75 20.51
C ASP A 11 11.56 -16.16 19.53
N ALA A 12 10.72 -15.23 19.08
CA ALA A 12 9.69 -15.47 18.08
C ALA A 12 10.26 -15.89 16.72
N ALA A 13 11.37 -15.29 16.30
CA ALA A 13 12.03 -15.66 15.05
C ALA A 13 12.63 -17.08 15.14
N TRP A 14 13.14 -17.49 16.29
CA TRP A 14 13.63 -18.85 16.52
C TRP A 14 12.50 -19.88 16.60
N THR A 15 11.38 -19.57 17.26
CA THR A 15 10.24 -20.48 17.39
C THR A 15 9.33 -20.52 16.16
N GLY A 16 9.42 -19.51 15.29
CA GLY A 16 8.56 -19.38 14.10
C GLY A 16 7.23 -18.67 14.36
N ASP A 17 7.12 -17.91 15.46
CA ASP A 17 5.89 -17.20 15.80
C ASP A 17 5.74 -15.89 15.00
N LEU A 18 5.11 -16.01 13.83
CA LEU A 18 4.78 -14.89 12.96
C LEU A 18 3.87 -13.84 13.63
N SER A 19 3.07 -14.22 14.63
CA SER A 19 2.13 -13.31 15.29
C SER A 19 2.87 -12.23 16.06
N VAL A 20 3.90 -12.65 16.82
CA VAL A 20 4.75 -11.73 17.59
C VAL A 20 5.58 -10.84 16.67
N LEU A 21 6.11 -11.38 15.57
CA LEU A 21 6.81 -10.60 14.54
C LEU A 21 5.93 -9.49 13.94
N LYS A 22 4.66 -9.81 13.65
CA LYS A 22 3.69 -8.84 13.14
C LYS A 22 3.34 -7.76 14.15
N GLU A 23 3.09 -8.18 15.39
CA GLU A 23 2.77 -7.27 16.48
C GLU A 23 3.96 -6.34 16.79
N TRP A 24 5.19 -6.85 16.80
CA TRP A 24 6.39 -6.03 16.97
C TRP A 24 6.50 -4.95 15.90
N LYS A 25 6.34 -5.31 14.61
CA LYS A 25 6.37 -4.32 13.52
C LYS A 25 5.29 -3.26 13.73
N LYS A 26 4.06 -3.67 14.05
CA LYS A 26 2.96 -2.74 14.31
C LYS A 26 3.31 -1.77 15.45
N GLN A 27 3.88 -2.29 16.53
CA GLN A 27 4.32 -1.46 17.67
C GLN A 27 5.41 -0.46 17.25
N THR A 28 6.42 -0.88 16.48
CA THR A 28 7.48 0.02 15.97
C THR A 28 6.97 1.11 15.01
N MET A 29 5.85 0.89 14.33
CA MET A 29 5.22 1.92 13.48
C MET A 29 4.41 2.94 14.30
N THR A 30 3.91 2.54 15.46
CA THR A 30 3.11 3.42 16.34
C THR A 30 3.94 4.24 17.33
N GLN A 31 5.17 3.81 17.61
CA GLN A 31 6.08 4.53 18.51
C GLN A 31 6.91 5.52 17.69
N ASP A 32 7.16 6.71 18.25
CA ASP A 32 8.03 7.77 17.67
C ASP A 32 9.52 7.33 17.53
N LYS A 33 9.82 6.09 17.92
CA LYS A 33 11.14 5.47 17.88
C LYS A 33 11.14 4.36 16.85
N ARG A 34 11.63 4.69 15.66
CA ARG A 34 11.86 3.73 14.57
C ARG A 34 13.00 2.79 14.99
N VAL A 35 12.66 1.63 15.54
CA VAL A 35 13.64 0.59 15.85
C VAL A 35 13.93 -0.18 14.57
N ASP A 36 15.20 -0.19 14.15
CA ASP A 36 15.63 -0.99 13.02
C ASP A 36 15.70 -2.47 13.42
N VAL A 37 15.12 -3.35 12.61
CA VAL A 37 15.16 -4.80 12.83
C VAL A 37 16.60 -5.34 12.81
N ASN A 38 17.50 -4.65 12.11
CA ASN A 38 18.91 -5.00 11.99
C ASN A 38 19.72 -4.66 13.25
N GLU A 39 19.26 -3.69 14.04
CA GLU A 39 19.84 -3.35 15.35
C GLU A 39 19.40 -4.31 16.46
N VAL A 40 18.34 -5.09 16.23
CA VAL A 40 17.91 -6.12 17.18
C VAL A 40 18.83 -7.31 17.05
N THR A 41 19.74 -7.48 18.00
CA THR A 41 20.66 -8.62 18.01
C THR A 41 20.76 -9.29 19.36
N ASP A 42 21.16 -10.56 19.34
CA ASP A 42 21.61 -11.28 20.54
C ASP A 42 23.08 -10.93 20.89
N PRO A 43 23.64 -11.46 21.99
CA PRO A 43 25.05 -11.23 22.36
C PRO A 43 26.09 -11.72 21.33
N ALA A 44 25.70 -12.55 20.37
CA ALA A 44 26.55 -13.03 19.27
C ALA A 44 26.36 -12.21 17.99
N SER A 45 25.69 -11.05 18.06
CA SER A 45 25.31 -10.21 16.92
C SER A 45 24.42 -10.93 15.90
N ARG A 46 23.61 -11.91 16.35
CA ARG A 46 22.63 -12.57 15.49
C ARG A 46 21.32 -11.81 15.51
N THR A 47 20.88 -11.41 14.33
CA THR A 47 19.58 -10.76 14.09
C THR A 47 18.42 -11.75 14.14
N PRO A 48 17.15 -11.30 14.22
CA PRO A 48 15.99 -12.18 14.08
C PRO A 48 16.04 -12.98 12.78
N LEU A 49 16.59 -12.40 11.71
CA LEU A 49 16.72 -13.09 10.43
C LEU A 49 17.66 -14.30 10.50
N HIS A 50 18.77 -14.20 11.24
CA HIS A 50 19.64 -15.36 11.48
C HIS A 50 18.88 -16.52 12.15
N TRP A 51 18.06 -16.22 13.14
CA TRP A 51 17.31 -17.23 13.89
C TRP A 51 16.13 -17.81 13.10
N ALA A 52 15.42 -16.98 12.33
CA ALA A 52 14.37 -17.44 11.43
C ALA A 52 14.93 -18.34 10.32
N CYS A 53 16.10 -17.99 9.78
CA CYS A 53 16.83 -18.86 8.85
C CYS A 53 17.23 -20.17 9.54
N TYR A 54 17.90 -20.10 10.69
CA TYR A 54 18.35 -21.30 11.43
C TYR A 54 17.21 -22.26 11.76
N GLY A 55 16.03 -21.74 12.16
CA GLY A 55 14.83 -22.54 12.42
C GLY A 55 14.09 -23.04 11.17
N GLY A 56 14.45 -22.54 9.98
CA GLY A 56 13.80 -22.89 8.72
C GLY A 56 12.39 -22.31 8.55
N HIS A 57 12.08 -21.24 9.27
CA HIS A 57 10.76 -20.61 9.30
C HIS A 57 10.59 -19.66 8.10
N LEU A 58 10.28 -20.23 6.94
CA LEU A 58 10.18 -19.51 5.66
C LEU A 58 9.21 -18.32 5.71
N GLU A 59 8.09 -18.45 6.43
CA GLU A 59 7.11 -17.37 6.61
C GLU A 59 7.67 -16.22 7.44
N CYS A 60 8.45 -16.52 8.48
CA CYS A 60 9.10 -15.52 9.31
C CYS A 60 10.19 -14.79 8.52
N VAL A 61 11.00 -15.53 7.75
CA VAL A 61 12.00 -14.92 6.85
C VAL A 61 11.35 -14.03 5.80
N ALA A 62 10.31 -14.52 5.13
CA ALA A 62 9.56 -13.74 4.15
C ALA A 62 9.03 -12.43 4.75
N TYR A 63 8.49 -12.51 5.97
CA TYR A 63 7.98 -11.35 6.67
C TYR A 63 9.10 -10.38 7.07
N LEU A 64 10.20 -10.86 7.64
CA LEU A 64 11.33 -10.01 8.04
C LEU A 64 11.94 -9.27 6.85
N VAL A 65 12.14 -9.94 5.71
CA VAL A 65 12.71 -9.33 4.51
C VAL A 65 11.72 -8.38 3.84
N ALA A 66 10.51 -8.84 3.51
CA ALA A 66 9.56 -8.04 2.74
C ALA A 66 8.88 -6.95 3.57
N SER A 67 8.65 -7.19 4.86
CA SER A 67 7.91 -6.27 5.72
C SER A 67 8.79 -5.49 6.69
N ALA A 68 9.87 -6.07 7.23
CA ALA A 68 10.71 -5.38 8.21
C ALA A 68 12.00 -4.80 7.61
N ASN A 69 12.25 -4.97 6.31
CA ASN A 69 13.49 -4.55 5.63
C ASN A 69 14.75 -5.13 6.30
N ALA A 70 14.66 -6.38 6.75
CA ALA A 70 15.81 -7.08 7.32
C ALA A 70 16.89 -7.29 6.26
N ASP A 71 18.14 -6.97 6.61
CA ASP A 71 19.31 -7.13 5.76
C ASP A 71 19.71 -8.61 5.68
N THR A 72 19.72 -9.16 4.45
CA THR A 72 20.08 -10.56 4.19
C THR A 72 21.58 -10.82 4.22
N ASP A 73 22.40 -9.77 4.15
CA ASP A 73 23.86 -9.84 4.09
C ASP A 73 24.53 -9.48 5.43
N ILE A 74 23.72 -9.19 6.46
CA ILE A 74 24.21 -8.82 7.79
C ILE A 74 25.02 -9.95 8.42
N GLN A 75 26.22 -9.63 8.91
CA GLN A 75 27.13 -10.61 9.50
C GLN A 75 27.05 -10.62 11.03
N ASN A 76 27.02 -11.81 11.62
CA ASN A 76 27.19 -11.99 13.06
C ASN A 76 28.68 -11.97 13.49
N ASN A 77 28.97 -12.16 14.78
CA ASN A 77 30.34 -12.15 15.34
C ASN A 77 31.28 -13.22 14.74
N ASN A 78 30.75 -14.21 14.03
CA ASN A 78 31.53 -15.24 13.35
C ASN A 78 31.68 -14.95 11.84
N ASN A 79 31.38 -13.73 11.38
CA ASN A 79 31.34 -13.32 9.98
C ASN A 79 30.41 -14.18 9.11
N LYS A 80 29.33 -14.71 9.69
CA LYS A 80 28.34 -15.52 8.98
C LYS A 80 27.08 -14.70 8.73
N THR A 81 26.57 -14.76 7.50
CA THR A 81 25.26 -14.21 7.13
C THR A 81 24.11 -15.13 7.60
N PRO A 82 22.85 -14.67 7.56
CA PRO A 82 21.69 -15.52 7.79
C PRO A 82 21.62 -16.77 6.89
N LEU A 83 22.18 -16.71 5.67
CA LEU A 83 22.24 -17.87 4.77
C LEU A 83 23.41 -18.80 5.09
N ASP A 84 24.51 -18.29 5.67
CA ASP A 84 25.68 -19.11 6.05
C ASP A 84 25.44 -19.95 7.31
N VAL A 85 24.43 -19.61 8.12
CA VAL A 85 24.10 -20.36 9.35
C VAL A 85 23.20 -21.58 9.09
N ILE A 86 22.72 -21.77 7.86
CA ILE A 86 21.79 -22.86 7.48
C ILE A 86 22.45 -23.89 6.55
N ASP A 87 21.90 -25.11 6.54
CA ASP A 87 22.35 -26.17 5.64
C ASP A 87 21.99 -25.91 4.17
N ALA A 88 22.66 -26.61 3.25
CA ALA A 88 22.48 -26.42 1.81
C ALA A 88 21.05 -26.72 1.31
N THR A 89 20.31 -27.63 1.97
CA THR A 89 18.93 -27.95 1.58
C THR A 89 18.00 -26.79 1.93
N LEU A 90 18.20 -26.20 3.10
CA LEU A 90 17.44 -25.07 3.57
C LEU A 90 17.78 -23.79 2.79
N GLN A 91 19.05 -23.61 2.40
CA GLN A 91 19.45 -22.50 1.53
C GLN A 91 18.69 -22.52 0.21
N ILE A 92 18.59 -23.67 -0.46
CA ILE A 92 17.85 -23.80 -1.72
C ILE A 92 16.37 -23.44 -1.52
N LYS A 93 15.75 -23.91 -0.44
CA LYS A 93 14.36 -23.57 -0.11
C LYS A 93 14.19 -22.07 0.14
N MET A 94 15.15 -21.45 0.84
CA MET A 94 15.12 -20.03 1.16
C MET A 94 15.26 -19.16 -0.08
N ILE A 95 16.23 -19.47 -0.96
CA ILE A 95 16.45 -18.74 -2.22
C ILE A 95 15.21 -18.84 -3.10
N LYS A 96 14.63 -20.03 -3.26
CA LYS A 96 13.37 -20.21 -4.02
C LYS A 96 12.23 -19.38 -3.42
N ARG A 97 12.13 -19.33 -2.09
CA ARG A 97 11.09 -18.54 -1.43
C ARG A 97 11.28 -17.04 -1.69
N LEU A 98 12.51 -16.53 -1.58
CA LEU A 98 12.83 -15.14 -1.85
C LEU A 98 12.59 -14.76 -3.32
N ASP A 99 12.94 -15.63 -4.25
CA ASP A 99 12.68 -15.45 -5.69
C ASP A 99 11.17 -15.34 -5.99
N HIS A 100 10.36 -16.25 -5.43
CA HIS A 100 8.90 -16.17 -5.53
C HIS A 100 8.32 -14.88 -4.92
N LEU A 101 8.90 -14.37 -3.82
CA LEU A 101 8.48 -13.11 -3.21
C LEU A 101 8.84 -11.91 -4.09
N SER A 102 10.04 -11.91 -4.68
CA SER A 102 10.47 -10.86 -5.61
C SER A 102 9.53 -10.80 -6.82
N HIS A 103 9.26 -11.95 -7.45
CA HIS A 103 8.35 -12.03 -8.59
C HIS A 103 6.94 -11.56 -8.22
N ARG A 104 6.41 -12.00 -7.07
CA ARG A 104 5.09 -11.58 -6.58
C ARG A 104 5.05 -10.08 -6.28
N ASN A 105 6.10 -9.50 -5.69
CA ASN A 105 6.15 -8.06 -5.43
C ASN A 105 6.15 -7.27 -6.74
N SER A 106 6.89 -7.71 -7.76
CA SER A 106 6.86 -7.09 -9.10
C SER A 106 5.46 -7.14 -9.71
N GLN A 107 4.77 -8.29 -9.65
CA GLN A 107 3.39 -8.42 -10.14
C GLN A 107 2.40 -7.52 -9.39
N LEU A 108 2.54 -7.43 -8.05
CA LEU A 108 1.68 -6.57 -7.25
C LEU A 108 1.90 -5.08 -7.55
N GLN A 109 3.13 -4.67 -7.85
CA GLN A 109 3.43 -3.30 -8.27
C GLN A 109 2.77 -2.96 -9.60
N GLU A 110 2.91 -3.83 -10.60
CA GLU A 110 2.26 -3.67 -11.92
C GLU A 110 0.72 -3.58 -11.77
N GLN A 111 0.12 -4.47 -10.97
CA GLN A 111 -1.32 -4.42 -10.69
C GLN A 111 -1.74 -3.14 -9.96
N LEU A 112 -0.93 -2.61 -9.04
CA LEU A 112 -1.25 -1.35 -8.37
C LEU A 112 -1.21 -0.18 -9.34
N GLU A 113 -0.21 -0.12 -10.22
CA GLU A 113 -0.10 0.90 -11.26
C GLU A 113 -1.28 0.86 -12.23
N GLU A 114 -1.70 -0.34 -12.67
CA GLU A 114 -2.91 -0.52 -13.49
C GLU A 114 -4.17 0.00 -12.77
N ASN A 115 -4.37 -0.38 -11.50
CA ASN A 115 -5.51 0.08 -10.70
C ASN A 115 -5.50 1.60 -10.47
N GLU A 116 -4.33 2.21 -10.30
CA GLU A 116 -4.19 3.66 -10.14
C GLU A 116 -4.56 4.39 -11.44
N GLN A 117 -4.10 3.88 -12.59
CA GLN A 117 -4.45 4.41 -13.91
C GLN A 117 -5.95 4.29 -14.19
N GLU A 118 -6.56 3.14 -13.89
CA GLU A 118 -8.00 2.94 -14.03
C GLU A 118 -8.80 3.93 -13.15
N ASN A 119 -8.35 4.18 -11.91
CA ASN A 119 -8.99 5.14 -11.02
C ASN A 119 -8.86 6.58 -11.52
N GLU A 120 -7.70 6.98 -12.04
CA GLU A 120 -7.53 8.31 -12.65
C GLU A 120 -8.42 8.46 -13.89
N GLN A 121 -8.49 7.44 -14.73
CA GLN A 121 -9.35 7.46 -15.91
C GLN A 121 -10.82 7.58 -15.53
N LEU A 122 -11.28 6.85 -14.51
CA LEU A 122 -12.65 6.93 -14.02
C LEU A 122 -12.97 8.31 -13.46
N LYS A 123 -12.05 8.94 -12.72
CA LYS A 123 -12.21 10.32 -12.23
C LYS A 123 -12.38 11.32 -13.37
N ARG A 124 -11.55 11.25 -14.41
CA ARG A 124 -11.67 12.14 -15.58
C ARG A 124 -13.02 11.95 -16.30
N GLN A 125 -13.51 10.73 -16.40
CA GLN A 125 -14.83 10.46 -17.00
C GLN A 125 -15.97 11.04 -16.16
N LEU A 126 -15.87 10.99 -14.82
CA LEU A 126 -16.86 11.58 -13.93
C LEU A 126 -16.88 13.11 -14.06
N GLU A 127 -15.70 13.75 -14.09
CA GLU A 127 -15.55 15.19 -14.26
C GLU A 127 -16.16 15.66 -15.60
N GLN A 128 -15.86 14.97 -16.70
CA GLN A 128 -16.47 15.25 -18.01
C GLN A 128 -17.99 15.11 -17.99
N LYS A 129 -18.52 14.08 -17.32
CA LYS A 129 -19.97 13.89 -17.19
C LYS A 129 -20.63 14.98 -16.34
N GLU A 130 -19.96 15.47 -15.31
CA GLU A 130 -20.44 16.58 -14.50
C GLU A 130 -20.43 17.89 -15.31
N GLU A 131 -19.37 18.16 -16.07
CA GLU A 131 -19.29 19.31 -16.98
C GLU A 131 -20.39 19.28 -18.04
N GLU A 132 -20.60 18.13 -18.70
CA GLU A 132 -21.68 17.96 -19.67
C GLU A 132 -23.07 18.17 -19.04
N LYS A 133 -23.26 17.71 -17.81
CA LYS A 133 -24.51 17.88 -17.08
C LYS A 133 -24.74 19.36 -16.77
N THR A 134 -23.74 20.07 -16.26
CA THR A 134 -23.82 21.50 -15.98
C THR A 134 -24.08 22.31 -17.25
N GLN A 135 -23.44 21.94 -18.37
CA GLN A 135 -23.66 22.63 -19.64
C GLN A 135 -25.09 22.43 -20.16
N LYS A 136 -25.64 21.21 -20.05
CA LYS A 136 -27.05 20.94 -20.39
C LYS A 136 -28.04 21.68 -19.48
N GLU A 137 -27.71 21.82 -18.20
CA GLU A 137 -28.53 22.61 -17.26
C GLU A 137 -28.54 24.10 -17.63
N GLN A 138 -27.37 24.67 -17.95
CA GLN A 138 -27.25 26.05 -18.41
C GLN A 138 -28.00 26.30 -19.73
N GLU A 139 -27.89 25.38 -20.70
CA GLU A 139 -28.57 25.48 -22.00
C GLU A 139 -30.10 25.45 -21.82
N ASN A 140 -30.61 24.55 -20.97
CA ASN A 140 -32.04 24.48 -20.66
C ASN A 140 -32.55 25.77 -19.99
N GLU A 141 -31.76 26.37 -19.09
CA GLU A 141 -32.12 27.62 -18.41
C GLU A 141 -32.13 28.80 -19.39
N GLN A 142 -31.15 28.90 -20.29
CA GLN A 142 -31.14 29.90 -21.36
C GLN A 142 -32.35 29.77 -22.28
N LEU A 143 -32.72 28.54 -22.68
CA LEU A 143 -33.88 28.31 -23.55
C LEU A 143 -35.18 28.74 -22.87
N LYS A 144 -35.31 28.49 -21.56
CA LYS A 144 -36.46 28.90 -20.76
C LYS A 144 -36.59 30.43 -20.71
N GLN A 145 -35.49 31.15 -20.49
CA GLN A 145 -35.47 32.62 -20.51
C GLN A 145 -35.85 33.20 -21.88
N GLN A 146 -35.38 32.59 -22.98
CA GLN A 146 -35.74 33.04 -24.34
C GLN A 146 -37.23 32.84 -24.66
N LEU A 147 -37.84 31.77 -24.15
CA LEU A 147 -39.28 31.53 -24.32
C LEU A 147 -40.10 32.57 -23.55
N GLU A 148 -39.72 32.86 -22.31
CA GLU A 148 -40.37 33.87 -21.47
C GLU A 148 -40.31 35.26 -22.13
N GLN A 149 -39.14 35.67 -22.63
CA GLN A 149 -38.99 36.93 -23.39
C GLN A 149 -39.87 36.98 -24.64
N LYS A 150 -39.98 35.87 -25.39
CA LYS A 150 -40.85 35.81 -26.57
C LYS A 150 -42.33 35.90 -26.22
N GLU A 151 -42.74 35.32 -25.10
CA GLU A 151 -44.12 35.43 -24.60
C GLU A 151 -44.43 36.86 -24.14
N GLU A 152 -43.50 37.51 -23.44
CA GLU A 152 -43.61 38.92 -23.06
C GLU A 152 -43.71 39.84 -24.28
N GLU A 153 -42.80 39.71 -25.26
CA GLU A 153 -42.84 40.49 -26.50
C GLU A 153 -44.15 40.31 -27.28
N LYS A 154 -44.66 39.07 -27.32
CA LYS A 154 -45.93 38.78 -28.00
C LYS A 154 -47.10 39.46 -27.30
N THR A 155 -47.13 39.39 -25.96
CA THR A 155 -48.16 40.04 -25.14
C THR A 155 -48.14 41.55 -25.32
N GLN A 156 -46.94 42.14 -25.41
CA GLN A 156 -46.76 43.58 -25.57
C GLN A 156 -47.21 44.07 -26.95
N LYS A 157 -46.90 43.33 -28.02
CA LYS A 157 -47.37 43.61 -29.39
C LYS A 157 -48.89 43.49 -29.52
N GLU A 158 -49.51 42.54 -28.81
CA GLU A 158 -50.97 42.40 -28.77
C GLU A 158 -51.62 43.63 -28.10
N GLN A 159 -51.06 44.11 -26.98
CA GLN A 159 -51.54 45.30 -26.28
C GLN A 159 -51.37 46.60 -27.11
N GLU A 160 -50.27 46.75 -27.86
CA GLU A 160 -50.05 47.92 -28.73
C GLU A 160 -51.03 47.97 -29.91
N ASN A 161 -51.37 46.82 -30.51
CA ASN A 161 -52.33 46.75 -31.62
C ASN A 161 -53.78 47.05 -31.20
N GLU A 162 -54.15 46.81 -29.94
CA GLU A 162 -55.48 47.16 -29.40
C GLU A 162 -55.63 48.65 -29.08
N GLN A 163 -54.54 49.43 -29.07
CA GLN A 163 -54.53 50.86 -28.75
C GLN A 163 -54.48 51.79 -29.97
N LEU A 164 -54.45 51.25 -31.19
CA LEU A 164 -54.45 51.94 -32.49
C LEU A 164 -55.81 51.84 -33.19
#